data_AF-A0A1T5MB48-F1
#
_entry.id   AF-A0A1T5MB48-F1
#
_cell.length_a   1.000
_cell.length_b   1.000
_cell.length_c   1.000
_cell.angle_alpha   90.00
_cell.angle_beta   90.00
_cell.angle_gamma   90.00
#
_symmetry.space_group_name_H-M   'P 1'
#
loop_
_entity.id
_entity.type
_entity.pdbx_description
1 polymer ?
#
loop_
_entity_poly.entity_id
_entity_poly.type
_entity_poly.pdbx_seq_one_letter_code
_entity_poly.pdbx_strand_id
1 'polypeptide(L)'
;MKKIKCLFILLIFSILLVYFYENHIYYLIPYNPLDELDSDTLVTCYVRVNGDSKIKSHNPNNNALIFKYLRNLNLRPLNLNKKENRDKFLKHNYNTYYSYKLEFGPPTYYVHIDDIWLDNPTFVYIGSSKLGFRNGYYKIIDSKLDYMYVNELINDSKK
;
A
#
# COMPACT_ATOMS: atom_id res chain seq x y z
N MET A 1 -36.15 31.30 1.46
CA MET A 1 -36.33 29.93 0.93
C MET A 1 -35.46 29.59 -0.29
N LYS A 2 -35.35 30.43 -1.34
CA LYS A 2 -34.52 30.11 -2.53
C LYS A 2 -33.02 29.87 -2.22
N LYS A 3 -32.42 30.69 -1.34
CA LYS A 3 -31.02 30.53 -0.92
C LYS A 3 -30.75 29.20 -0.20
N ILE A 4 -31.66 28.78 0.68
CA ILE A 4 -31.58 27.49 1.41
C ILE A 4 -31.71 26.32 0.42
N LYS A 5 -32.65 26.38 -0.53
CA LYS A 5 -32.78 25.34 -1.58
C LYS A 5 -31.51 25.22 -2.43
N CYS A 6 -30.89 26.35 -2.80
CA CYS A 6 -29.64 26.36 -3.55
C CYS A 6 -28.50 25.70 -2.75
N LEU A 7 -28.40 26.00 -1.45
CA LEU A 7 -27.41 25.39 -0.55
C LEU A 7 -27.57 23.87 -0.47
N PHE A 8 -28.81 23.35 -0.36
CA PHE A 8 -29.07 21.91 -0.38
C PHE A 8 -28.68 21.25 -1.71
N ILE A 9 -28.96 21.89 -2.84
CA ILE A 9 -28.57 21.38 -4.16
C ILE A 9 -27.05 21.31 -4.27
N LEU A 10 -26.34 22.37 -3.84
CA LEU A 10 -24.88 22.40 -3.79
C LEU A 10 -24.32 21.28 -2.90
N LEU A 11 -24.90 21.06 -1.72
CA LEU A 11 -24.49 19.99 -0.82
C LEU A 11 -24.65 18.60 -1.47
N ILE A 12 -25.81 18.33 -2.07
CA ILE A 12 -26.09 17.07 -2.75
C ILE A 12 -25.09 16.85 -3.89
N PHE A 13 -24.82 17.90 -4.67
CA PHE A 13 -23.86 17.82 -5.77
C PHE A 13 -22.44 17.56 -5.28
N SER A 14 -22.00 18.22 -4.21
CA SER A 14 -20.71 17.97 -3.58
C SER A 14 -20.57 16.53 -3.08
N ILE A 15 -21.61 15.99 -2.44
CA ILE A 15 -21.64 14.59 -1.98
C ILE A 15 -21.54 13.63 -3.17
N LEU A 16 -22.28 13.88 -4.25
CA LEU A 16 -22.23 13.09 -5.48
C LEU A 16 -20.84 13.12 -6.13
N LEU A 17 -20.19 14.28 -6.18
CA LEU A 17 -18.83 14.42 -6.71
C LEU A 17 -17.81 13.63 -5.87
N VAL A 18 -17.89 13.73 -4.54
CA VAL A 18 -17.03 12.96 -3.64
C VAL A 18 -17.25 11.46 -3.82
N TYR A 19 -18.51 11.03 -3.89
CA TYR A 19 -18.86 9.64 -4.14
C TYR A 19 -18.31 9.15 -5.49
N PHE A 20 -18.46 9.93 -6.55
CA PHE A 20 -17.97 9.58 -7.88
C PHE A 20 -16.45 9.50 -7.92
N TYR A 21 -15.77 10.43 -7.26
CA TYR A 21 -14.32 10.42 -7.15
C TYR A 21 -13.81 9.17 -6.45
N GLU A 22 -14.29 8.91 -5.23
CA GLU A 22 -13.83 7.78 -4.39
C GLU A 22 -14.15 6.41 -5.01
N ASN A 23 -15.24 6.28 -5.78
CA ASN A 23 -15.64 4.99 -6.37
C ASN A 23 -15.12 4.76 -7.79
N HIS A 24 -14.82 5.80 -8.56
CA HIS A 24 -14.49 5.69 -9.98
C HIS A 24 -13.16 6.33 -10.35
N ILE A 25 -12.99 7.63 -10.10
CA ILE A 25 -11.83 8.39 -10.59
C ILE A 25 -10.56 7.96 -9.87
N TYR A 26 -10.63 7.77 -8.55
CA TYR A 26 -9.48 7.39 -7.71
C TYR A 26 -8.71 6.19 -8.27
N TYR A 27 -9.43 5.16 -8.74
CA TYR A 27 -8.84 3.92 -9.26
C TYR A 27 -8.23 4.04 -10.67
N LEU A 28 -8.31 5.21 -11.30
CA LEU A 28 -7.71 5.48 -12.61
C LEU A 28 -6.35 6.18 -12.49
N ILE A 29 -6.07 6.81 -11.34
CA ILE A 29 -4.88 7.64 -11.12
C ILE A 29 -3.81 6.78 -10.43
N PRO A 30 -2.56 6.75 -10.93
CA PRO A 30 -1.45 6.16 -10.18
C PRO A 30 -1.26 6.87 -8.84
N TYR A 31 -1.16 6.10 -7.77
CA TYR A 31 -1.05 6.60 -6.41
C TYR A 31 -0.39 5.56 -5.52
N ASN A 32 0.70 5.94 -4.85
CA ASN A 32 1.35 5.14 -3.82
C ASN A 32 1.09 5.78 -2.44
N PRO A 33 0.37 5.10 -1.53
CA PRO A 33 0.04 5.67 -0.23
C PRO A 33 1.28 5.89 0.68
N LEU A 34 2.43 5.31 0.32
CA LEU A 34 3.69 5.54 1.02
C LEU A 34 4.27 6.94 0.76
N ASP A 35 3.82 7.65 -0.28
CA ASP A 35 4.29 9.01 -0.59
C ASP A 35 3.94 10.04 0.50
N GLU A 36 2.93 9.75 1.30
CA GLU A 36 2.46 10.59 2.41
C GLU A 36 3.22 10.33 3.72
N LEU A 37 4.24 9.47 3.68
CA LEU A 37 5.01 9.06 4.84
C LEU A 37 6.42 9.64 4.79
N ASP A 38 6.92 9.98 5.97
CA ASP A 38 8.26 10.49 6.16
C ASP A 38 9.23 9.31 6.40
N SER A 39 10.23 9.19 5.53
CA SER A 39 11.28 8.18 5.63
C SER A 39 12.13 8.33 6.89
N ASP A 40 12.26 9.55 7.39
CA ASP A 40 13.16 9.86 8.52
C ASP A 40 12.61 9.32 9.83
N THR A 41 11.31 9.03 9.85
CA THR A 41 10.63 8.42 10.99
C THR A 41 10.65 6.89 10.94
N LEU A 42 11.21 6.26 9.90
CA LEU A 42 11.26 4.80 9.77
C LEU A 42 12.32 4.20 10.70
N VAL A 43 11.87 3.37 11.63
CA VAL A 43 12.72 2.76 12.66
C VAL A 43 13.15 1.35 12.27
N THR A 44 12.20 0.51 11.86
CA THR A 44 12.47 -0.92 11.62
C THR A 44 11.69 -1.44 10.42
N CYS A 45 12.35 -2.27 9.60
CA CYS A 45 11.69 -3.07 8.57
C CYS A 45 11.68 -4.54 8.98
N TYR A 46 10.51 -5.16 8.96
CA TYR A 46 10.29 -6.58 9.21
C TYR A 46 9.83 -7.28 7.94
N VAL A 47 10.31 -8.50 7.71
CA VAL A 47 9.85 -9.38 6.63
C VAL A 47 9.34 -10.69 7.21
N ARG A 48 8.23 -11.18 6.63
CA ARG A 48 7.68 -12.50 6.88
C ARG A 48 7.42 -13.21 5.55
N VAL A 49 7.62 -14.52 5.54
CA VAL A 49 7.31 -15.38 4.40
C VAL A 49 6.29 -16.41 4.87
N ASN A 50 5.09 -16.40 4.31
CA ASN A 50 4.01 -17.34 4.66
C ASN A 50 3.60 -17.28 6.14
N GLY A 51 3.71 -16.11 6.77
CA GLY A 51 3.45 -15.95 8.20
C GLY A 51 4.59 -16.44 9.12
N ASP A 52 5.51 -17.27 8.62
CA ASP A 52 6.64 -17.81 9.35
C ASP A 52 7.95 -17.07 9.03
N SER A 53 8.92 -17.18 9.96
CA SER A 53 10.25 -16.53 9.90
C SER A 53 10.22 -15.00 9.82
N LYS A 54 10.30 -14.35 10.98
CA LYS A 54 10.43 -12.89 11.09
C LYS A 54 11.90 -12.49 11.00
N ILE A 55 12.34 -12.02 9.83
CA ILE A 55 13.63 -11.34 9.70
C ILE A 55 13.39 -9.84 9.86
N LYS A 56 14.35 -9.10 10.45
CA LYS A 56 14.23 -7.66 10.65
C LYS A 56 15.56 -6.94 10.38
N SER A 57 15.45 -5.72 9.88
CA SER A 57 16.56 -4.77 9.76
C SER A 57 16.33 -3.60 10.71
N HIS A 58 17.32 -3.34 11.57
CA HIS A 58 17.42 -2.13 12.39
C HIS A 58 18.43 -1.13 11.82
N ASN A 59 19.07 -1.44 10.70
CA ASN A 59 20.03 -0.55 10.07
C ASN A 59 19.27 0.61 9.38
N PRO A 60 19.48 1.87 9.80
CA PRO A 60 18.72 2.99 9.25
C PRO A 60 18.93 3.20 7.74
N ASN A 61 20.15 2.98 7.24
CA ASN A 61 20.46 3.14 5.82
C ASN A 61 19.74 2.08 4.98
N ASN A 62 19.77 0.82 5.41
CA ASN A 62 19.06 -0.26 4.70
C ASN A 62 17.55 -0.04 4.78
N ASN A 63 17.02 0.39 5.93
CA ASN A 63 15.61 0.71 6.08
C ASN A 63 15.18 1.85 5.15
N ALA A 64 15.98 2.91 5.03
CA ALA A 64 15.73 4.01 4.10
C ALA A 64 15.74 3.54 2.63
N LEU A 65 16.69 2.68 2.26
CA LEU A 65 16.76 2.09 0.91
C LEU A 65 15.54 1.22 0.59
N ILE A 66 15.12 0.37 1.53
CA ILE A 66 13.94 -0.49 1.40
C ILE A 66 12.69 0.37 1.24
N PHE A 67 12.51 1.37 2.10
CA PHE A 67 11.34 2.24 2.04
C PHE A 67 11.31 3.09 0.77
N LYS A 68 12.46 3.64 0.36
CA LYS A 68 12.58 4.36 -0.91
C LYS A 68 12.20 3.47 -2.10
N TYR A 69 12.65 2.21 -2.10
CA TYR A 69 12.28 1.25 -3.13
C TYR A 69 10.75 1.02 -3.16
N LEU A 70 10.14 0.70 -2.02
CA LEU A 70 8.69 0.44 -1.92
C LEU A 70 7.85 1.67 -2.28
N ARG A 71 8.30 2.86 -1.88
CA ARG A 71 7.66 4.15 -2.19
C ARG A 71 7.73 4.48 -3.68
N ASN A 72 8.82 4.11 -4.36
CA ASN A 72 8.99 4.39 -5.79
C ASN A 72 8.27 3.40 -6.70
N LEU A 73 7.58 2.39 -6.16
CA LEU A 73 6.74 1.51 -6.96
C LEU A 73 5.61 2.31 -7.62
N ASN A 74 5.43 2.12 -8.91
CA ASN A 74 4.36 2.74 -9.67
C ASN A 74 3.05 1.98 -9.46
N LEU A 75 2.28 2.43 -8.47
CA LEU A 75 1.07 1.76 -8.01
C LEU A 75 -0.19 2.39 -8.61
N ARG A 76 -1.16 1.55 -8.96
CA ARG A 76 -2.54 1.96 -9.24
C ARG A 76 -3.49 1.32 -8.24
N PRO A 77 -4.37 2.09 -7.57
CA PRO A 77 -5.39 1.51 -6.71
C PRO A 77 -6.31 0.56 -7.48
N LEU A 78 -6.71 -0.53 -6.85
CA LEU A 78 -7.59 -1.55 -7.42
C LEU A 78 -8.96 -1.53 -6.76
N ASN A 79 -9.99 -1.33 -7.58
CA ASN A 79 -11.36 -1.46 -7.12
C ASN A 79 -11.80 -2.93 -7.20
N LEU A 80 -11.80 -3.63 -6.07
CA LEU A 80 -12.29 -5.01 -5.98
C LEU A 80 -13.83 -5.13 -6.03
N ASN A 81 -14.57 -4.01 -6.00
CA ASN A 81 -16.03 -4.04 -6.26
C ASN A 81 -16.32 -4.28 -7.75
N LYS A 82 -15.35 -4.06 -8.64
CA LYS A 82 -15.48 -4.44 -10.06
C LYS A 82 -15.23 -5.93 -10.22
N LYS A 83 -16.25 -6.64 -10.72
CA LYS A 83 -16.21 -8.10 -10.93
C LYS A 83 -14.95 -8.59 -11.65
N GLU A 84 -14.52 -7.90 -12.71
CA GLU A 84 -13.30 -8.28 -13.44
C GLU A 84 -12.03 -8.29 -12.57
N ASN A 85 -11.87 -7.26 -11.72
CA ASN A 85 -10.73 -7.18 -10.81
C ASN A 85 -10.80 -8.26 -9.74
N ARG A 86 -11.99 -8.47 -9.18
CA ARG A 86 -12.23 -9.53 -8.19
C ARG A 86 -11.96 -10.92 -8.75
N ASP A 87 -12.42 -11.20 -9.97
CA ASP A 87 -12.27 -12.50 -10.59
C ASP A 87 -10.79 -12.75 -10.99
N LYS A 88 -10.04 -11.71 -11.37
CA LYS A 88 -8.57 -11.81 -11.51
C LYS A 88 -7.91 -12.09 -10.16
N PHE A 89 -8.41 -11.47 -9.11
CA PHE A 89 -7.85 -11.59 -7.77
C PHE A 89 -8.03 -12.98 -7.17
N LEU A 90 -9.23 -13.56 -7.33
CA LEU A 90 -9.60 -14.87 -6.77
C LEU A 90 -9.01 -16.07 -7.54
N LYS A 91 -8.37 -15.85 -8.69
CA LYS A 91 -7.83 -16.93 -9.54
C LYS A 91 -6.52 -17.52 -9.04
N HIS A 92 -5.87 -16.94 -8.04
CA HIS A 92 -4.55 -17.38 -7.58
C HIS A 92 -4.67 -17.91 -6.15
N ASN A 93 -4.03 -19.05 -5.89
CA ASN A 93 -4.11 -19.77 -4.62
C ASN A 93 -3.12 -19.16 -3.61
N TYR A 94 -3.61 -18.78 -2.43
CA TYR A 94 -2.94 -17.96 -1.41
C TYR A 94 -1.83 -18.67 -0.60
N ASN A 95 -1.18 -19.70 -1.15
CA ASN A 95 -0.36 -20.59 -0.32
C ASN A 95 0.99 -19.99 0.08
N THR A 96 1.46 -18.94 -0.58
CA THR A 96 2.80 -18.40 -0.34
C THR A 96 2.77 -16.89 -0.60
N TYR A 97 3.18 -16.06 0.37
CA TYR A 97 3.18 -14.59 0.29
C TYR A 97 4.33 -13.97 1.10
N TYR A 98 4.89 -12.86 0.59
CA TYR A 98 5.83 -12.01 1.33
C TYR A 98 5.05 -10.87 1.99
N SER A 99 5.34 -10.62 3.26
CA SER A 99 4.76 -9.52 4.02
C SER A 99 5.87 -8.65 4.60
N TYR A 100 5.80 -7.36 4.33
CA TYR A 100 6.64 -6.34 4.93
C TYR A 100 5.85 -5.62 6.01
N LYS A 101 6.48 -5.40 7.15
CA LYS A 101 5.98 -4.49 8.17
C LYS A 101 7.02 -3.41 8.43
N LEU A 102 6.65 -2.16 8.21
CA LEU A 102 7.45 -0.98 8.45
C LEU A 102 6.96 -0.32 9.74
N GLU A 103 7.87 -0.09 10.67
CA GLU A 103 7.59 0.58 11.94
C GLU A 103 8.16 2.00 11.90
N PHE A 104 7.28 2.98 12.09
CA PHE A 104 7.63 4.39 12.12
C PHE A 104 7.46 4.94 13.54
N GLY A 105 8.18 6.00 13.90
CA GLY A 105 7.92 6.77 15.12
C GLY A 105 8.93 7.89 15.37
N PRO A 106 8.68 8.75 16.38
CA PRO A 106 7.43 8.88 17.16
C PRO A 106 6.39 9.86 16.55
N PRO A 107 5.06 9.70 16.80
CA PRO A 107 4.40 8.60 17.52
C PRO A 107 4.42 7.31 16.71
N THR A 108 4.43 6.16 17.39
CA THR A 108 4.61 4.87 16.73
C THR A 108 3.39 4.46 15.90
N TYR A 109 3.61 4.14 14.63
CA TYR A 109 2.61 3.51 13.77
C TYR A 109 3.26 2.48 12.83
N TYR A 110 2.44 1.60 12.26
CA TYR A 110 2.92 0.53 11.41
C TYR A 110 2.27 0.60 10.03
N VAL A 111 3.07 0.31 9.01
CA VAL A 111 2.59 0.07 7.65
C VAL A 111 2.88 -1.38 7.30
N HIS A 112 1.90 -2.04 6.70
CA HIS A 112 1.96 -3.41 6.22
C HIS A 112 1.87 -3.39 4.71
N ILE A 113 2.77 -4.09 4.04
CA ILE A 113 2.77 -4.28 2.60
C ILE A 113 2.81 -5.78 2.37
N ASP A 114 1.68 -6.34 1.98
CA ASP A 114 1.53 -7.77 1.75
C ASP A 114 1.47 -8.01 0.25
N ASP A 115 2.41 -8.78 -0.27
CA ASP A 115 2.21 -9.41 -1.56
C ASP A 115 1.05 -10.38 -1.46
N ILE A 116 0.37 -10.52 -2.57
CA ILE A 116 -0.79 -11.36 -2.72
C ILE A 116 -0.39 -12.63 -3.47
N TRP A 117 0.56 -12.55 -4.42
CA TRP A 117 0.96 -13.66 -5.29
C TRP A 117 2.47 -13.70 -5.57
N LEU A 118 3.17 -14.66 -4.98
CA LEU A 118 4.63 -14.80 -5.20
C LEU A 118 5.03 -15.17 -6.61
N ASP A 119 4.20 -15.90 -7.34
CA ASP A 119 4.45 -16.28 -8.73
C ASP A 119 4.30 -15.09 -9.68
N ASN A 120 3.48 -14.10 -9.29
CA ASN A 120 3.30 -12.87 -10.05
C ASN A 120 3.10 -11.65 -9.14
N PRO A 121 4.18 -11.14 -8.52
CA PRO A 121 4.13 -10.12 -7.47
C PRO A 121 3.90 -8.72 -8.04
N THR A 122 2.75 -8.57 -8.67
CA THR A 122 2.27 -7.35 -9.33
C THR A 122 1.11 -6.73 -8.56
N PHE A 123 0.66 -7.38 -7.48
CA PHE A 123 -0.46 -6.96 -6.68
C PHE A 123 -0.05 -6.96 -5.22
N VAL A 124 -0.26 -5.83 -4.55
CA VAL A 124 0.08 -5.66 -3.14
C VAL A 124 -1.11 -5.10 -2.39
N TYR A 125 -1.33 -5.57 -1.18
CA TYR A 125 -2.13 -4.87 -0.20
C TYR A 125 -1.22 -3.94 0.59
N ILE A 126 -1.60 -2.67 0.74
CA ILE A 126 -0.89 -1.72 1.58
C ILE A 126 -1.87 -1.19 2.62
N GLY A 127 -1.53 -1.37 3.88
CA GLY A 127 -2.34 -0.90 5.01
C GLY A 127 -1.50 -0.27 6.12
N SER A 128 -2.12 0.53 6.97
CA SER A 128 -1.45 1.20 8.08
C SER A 128 -2.39 1.39 9.26
N SER A 129 -1.81 1.45 10.46
CA SER A 129 -2.51 1.89 11.67
C SER A 129 -2.57 3.42 11.80
N LYS A 130 -1.92 4.19 10.92
CA LYS A 130 -1.93 5.66 10.93
C LYS A 130 -3.33 6.18 10.54
N LEU A 131 -3.86 7.12 11.33
CA LEU A 131 -5.16 7.75 11.04
C LEU A 131 -5.13 8.45 9.68
N GLY A 132 -6.17 8.24 8.87
CA GLY A 132 -6.30 8.84 7.54
C GLY A 132 -5.52 8.15 6.42
N PHE A 133 -4.74 7.09 6.74
CA PHE A 133 -4.00 6.35 5.71
C PHE A 133 -4.92 5.60 4.77
N ARG A 134 -4.66 5.68 3.46
CA ARG A 134 -5.45 5.02 2.42
C ARG A 134 -5.07 3.55 2.27
N ASN A 135 -5.67 2.72 3.13
CA ASN A 135 -5.58 1.27 3.04
C ASN A 135 -6.22 0.76 1.73
N GLY A 136 -5.59 -0.22 1.07
CA GLY A 136 -6.19 -0.80 -0.12
C GLY A 136 -5.30 -1.78 -0.87
N TYR A 137 -5.85 -2.27 -1.99
CA TYR A 137 -5.15 -3.11 -2.93
C TYR A 137 -4.62 -2.27 -4.08
N TYR A 138 -3.41 -2.58 -4.53
CA TYR A 138 -2.71 -1.83 -5.55
C TYR A 138 -2.09 -2.78 -6.58
N LYS A 139 -2.11 -2.36 -7.83
CA LYS A 139 -1.40 -3.03 -8.93
C LYS A 139 -0.12 -2.26 -9.24
N ILE A 140 1.00 -2.96 -9.34
CA ILE A 140 2.26 -2.43 -9.89
C ILE A 140 2.12 -2.41 -11.43
N ILE A 141 2.29 -1.23 -12.04
CA ILE A 141 1.90 -1.01 -13.44
C ILE A 141 3.01 -1.42 -14.43
N ASP A 142 4.27 -1.21 -14.07
CA ASP A 142 5.44 -1.26 -14.97
C ASP A 142 6.49 -2.29 -14.56
N SER A 143 6.29 -2.97 -13.43
CA SER A 143 7.29 -3.80 -12.79
C SER A 143 6.65 -4.87 -11.89
N LYS A 144 7.50 -5.54 -11.12
CA LYS A 144 7.16 -6.56 -10.14
C LYS A 144 7.88 -6.22 -8.84
N LEU A 145 7.31 -6.63 -7.71
CA LEU A 145 7.99 -6.50 -6.42
C LEU A 145 9.21 -7.42 -6.38
N ASP A 146 10.37 -6.85 -6.11
CA ASP A 146 11.67 -7.50 -6.06
C ASP A 146 11.99 -7.86 -4.60
N TYR A 147 11.54 -9.05 -4.20
CA TYR A 147 11.83 -9.59 -2.86
C TYR A 147 13.30 -9.85 -2.65
N MET A 148 14.06 -10.15 -3.70
CA MET A 148 15.47 -10.47 -3.58
C MET A 148 16.25 -9.23 -3.14
N TYR A 149 16.02 -8.10 -3.80
CA TYR A 149 16.61 -6.81 -3.42
C TYR A 149 16.33 -6.46 -1.95
N VAL A 150 15.06 -6.57 -1.51
CA VAL A 150 14.71 -6.24 -0.12
C VAL A 150 15.32 -7.26 0.87
N ASN A 151 15.31 -8.55 0.54
CA ASN A 151 15.88 -9.59 1.40
C ASN A 151 17.41 -9.46 1.54
N GLU A 152 18.11 -9.08 0.46
CA GLU A 152 19.55 -8.80 0.48
C GLU A 152 19.87 -7.66 1.45
N LEU A 153 19.17 -6.52 1.34
CA LEU A 153 19.36 -5.39 2.26
C LEU A 153 19.11 -5.77 3.72
N ILE A 154 18.10 -6.61 3.98
CA ILE A 154 17.82 -7.07 5.34
C ILE A 154 18.91 -8.04 5.83
N ASN A 155 19.41 -8.93 4.99
CA ASN A 155 20.46 -9.86 5.38
C ASN A 155 21.80 -9.16 5.58
N ASP A 156 22.11 -8.13 4.80
CA ASP A 156 23.31 -7.31 4.98
C ASP A 156 23.24 -6.48 6.27
N SER A 157 22.04 -6.12 6.74
CA SER A 157 21.88 -5.42 8.03
C SER A 157 22.25 -6.26 9.26
N LYS A 158 22.44 -7.58 9.11
CA LYS A 158 22.81 -8.50 10.18
C LYS A 158 24.32 -8.66 10.37
N LYS A 159 25.12 -8.21 9.41
CA LYS A 159 26.59 -8.22 9.47
C LYS A 159 27.08 -6.96 10.17
#